data_AF-A0A0N9MZ51-F1
#
_entry.id   AF-A0A0N9MZ51-F1
#
_cell.length_a   1.000
_cell.length_b   1.000
_cell.length_c   1.000
_cell.angle_alpha   90.00
_cell.angle_beta   90.00
_cell.angle_gamma   90.00
#
_symmetry.space_group_name_H-M   'P 1'
#
loop_
_entity.id
_entity.type
_entity.pdbx_description
1 polymer ?
#
loop_
_entity_poly.entity_id
_entity_poly.type
_entity_poly.pdbx_seq_one_letter_code
_entity_poly.pdbx_strand_id
1 'polypeptide(L)'
;MTFFKGFFKKKAVPKKTVNAYDGVKKHLFALVVNYSMRENDKDGGMPEFIGEFDGVSALPKAYRYPFVYCWLDKSNNNMLVLSFNDKDIRFYCSAVIDSLKMCDEYNDLEGVIDDVINDFNRCTSDAFHETIVRLHTK
;
A
#
# COMPACT_ATOMS: atom_id res chain seq x y z
N MET A 1 1.22 19.64 -46.27
CA MET A 1 1.21 18.64 -45.18
C MET A 1 1.22 19.38 -43.86
N THR A 2 0.05 19.55 -43.24
CA THR A 2 -0.12 20.28 -41.98
C THR A 2 -0.39 19.30 -40.85
N PHE A 3 0.42 19.38 -39.80
CA PHE A 3 0.39 18.55 -38.60
C PHE A 3 -0.91 18.75 -37.79
N PHE A 4 -1.58 17.66 -37.44
CA PHE A 4 -2.64 17.65 -36.43
C PHE A 4 -2.03 17.71 -35.03
N LYS A 5 -2.20 18.84 -34.34
CA LYS A 5 -2.03 18.94 -32.87
C LYS A 5 -3.27 18.36 -32.20
N GLY A 6 -3.17 17.13 -31.70
CA GLY A 6 -4.17 16.53 -30.82
C GLY A 6 -4.13 17.17 -29.43
N PHE A 7 -5.06 18.07 -29.15
CA PHE A 7 -5.32 18.58 -27.81
C PHE A 7 -6.01 17.49 -26.98
N PHE A 8 -5.27 16.80 -26.13
CA PHE A 8 -5.86 16.06 -25.01
C PHE A 8 -6.41 17.07 -24.00
N LYS A 9 -7.71 17.36 -24.08
CA LYS A 9 -8.44 18.03 -23.00
C LYS A 9 -8.43 17.10 -21.78
N LYS A 10 -7.58 17.39 -20.79
CA LYS A 10 -7.80 16.90 -19.42
C LYS A 10 -9.18 17.37 -18.99
N LYS A 11 -10.15 16.44 -18.91
CA LYS A 11 -11.47 16.74 -18.32
C LYS A 11 -11.22 17.11 -16.86
N ALA A 12 -11.60 18.33 -16.49
CA ALA A 12 -11.57 18.77 -15.11
C ALA A 12 -12.54 17.90 -14.31
N VAL A 13 -12.02 17.18 -13.31
CA VAL A 13 -12.81 16.39 -12.38
C VAL A 13 -13.68 17.35 -11.56
N PRO A 14 -15.02 17.19 -11.52
CA PRO A 14 -15.89 18.10 -10.78
C PRO A 14 -15.55 18.13 -9.27
N LYS A 15 -15.61 19.30 -8.63
CA LYS A 15 -15.29 19.48 -7.20
C LYS A 15 -16.02 18.51 -6.24
N LYS A 16 -17.23 18.05 -6.61
CA LYS A 16 -18.03 17.13 -5.80
C LYS A 16 -17.45 15.71 -5.78
N THR A 17 -16.92 15.24 -6.91
CA THR A 17 -16.25 13.93 -7.03
C THR A 17 -14.87 13.90 -6.37
N VAL A 18 -14.21 15.05 -6.19
CA VAL A 18 -12.94 15.12 -5.44
C VAL A 18 -13.17 14.87 -3.94
N ASN A 19 -14.23 15.44 -3.35
CA ASN A 19 -14.52 15.29 -1.93
C ASN A 19 -14.89 13.86 -1.53
N ALA A 20 -15.65 13.15 -2.36
CA ALA A 20 -15.99 11.77 -2.08
C ALA A 20 -14.82 10.80 -2.41
N TYR A 21 -13.90 11.17 -3.33
CA TYR A 21 -12.69 10.39 -3.65
C TYR A 21 -11.77 10.37 -2.43
N ASP A 22 -11.51 11.55 -1.89
CA ASP A 22 -10.74 11.71 -0.66
C ASP A 22 -11.43 11.03 0.53
N GLY A 23 -12.76 11.03 0.58
CA GLY A 23 -13.54 10.32 1.58
C GLY A 23 -13.36 8.81 1.54
N VAL A 24 -13.54 8.20 0.36
CA VAL A 24 -13.35 6.75 0.15
C VAL A 24 -11.90 6.36 0.44
N LYS A 25 -10.94 7.09 -0.13
CA LYS A 25 -9.51 6.85 0.09
C LYS A 25 -9.14 6.87 1.57
N LYS A 26 -9.56 7.91 2.32
CA LYS A 26 -9.30 8.01 3.77
C LYS A 26 -9.92 6.85 4.54
N HIS A 27 -11.15 6.46 4.17
CA HIS A 27 -11.84 5.36 4.82
C HIS A 27 -11.12 4.03 4.59
N LEU A 28 -10.76 3.73 3.34
CA LEU A 28 -10.00 2.54 2.98
C LEU A 28 -8.63 2.51 3.66
N PHE A 29 -7.89 3.62 3.65
CA PHE A 29 -6.61 3.74 4.34
C PHE A 29 -6.73 3.41 5.82
N ALA A 30 -7.71 4.00 6.53
CA ALA A 30 -7.93 3.70 7.94
C ALA A 30 -8.27 2.22 8.19
N LEU A 31 -9.05 1.60 7.30
CA LEU A 31 -9.40 0.19 7.41
C LEU A 31 -8.22 -0.74 7.12
N VAL A 32 -7.34 -0.40 6.17
CA VAL A 32 -6.11 -1.13 5.88
C VAL A 32 -5.16 -1.08 7.08
N VAL A 33 -4.96 0.09 7.67
CA VAL A 33 -4.15 0.25 8.90
C VAL A 33 -4.72 -0.61 10.05
N ASN A 34 -6.03 -0.54 10.28
CA ASN A 34 -6.66 -1.34 11.33
C ASN A 34 -6.56 -2.86 11.06
N TYR A 35 -6.60 -3.26 9.79
CA TYR A 35 -6.43 -4.66 9.42
C TYR A 35 -4.98 -5.11 9.62
N SER A 36 -3.99 -4.31 9.19
CA SER A 36 -2.58 -4.63 9.39
C SER A 36 -2.21 -4.77 10.86
N MET A 37 -2.73 -3.90 11.72
CA MET A 37 -2.51 -4.01 13.17
C MET A 37 -3.09 -5.29 13.74
N ARG A 38 -4.32 -5.67 13.35
CA ARG A 38 -4.97 -6.90 13.82
C ARG A 38 -4.28 -8.17 13.33
N GLU A 39 -3.75 -8.16 12.11
CA GLU A 39 -2.99 -9.30 11.60
C GLU A 39 -1.65 -9.42 12.34
N ASN A 40 -0.95 -8.32 12.61
CA ASN A 40 0.32 -8.35 13.34
C ASN A 40 0.16 -8.65 14.85
N ASP A 41 -0.95 -8.24 15.47
CA ASP A 41 -1.22 -8.49 16.89
C ASP A 41 -1.30 -9.99 17.22
N LYS A 42 -1.62 -10.85 16.22
CA LYS A 42 -1.61 -12.31 16.38
C LYS A 42 -0.22 -12.84 16.77
N ASP A 43 0.82 -12.13 16.38
CA ASP A 43 2.23 -12.48 16.61
C ASP A 43 2.93 -11.48 17.53
N GLY A 44 2.19 -10.86 18.46
CA GLY A 44 2.73 -9.91 19.43
C GLY A 44 3.04 -8.53 18.85
N GLY A 45 2.43 -8.18 17.72
CA GLY A 45 2.55 -6.88 17.06
C GLY A 45 3.77 -6.75 16.14
N MET A 46 4.51 -7.85 15.91
CA MET A 46 5.73 -7.84 15.10
C MET A 46 5.46 -8.39 13.70
N PRO A 47 5.90 -7.71 12.62
CA PRO A 47 5.87 -8.26 11.27
C PRO A 47 6.65 -9.57 11.18
N GLU A 48 6.09 -10.56 10.48
CA GLU A 48 6.75 -11.85 10.28
C GLU A 48 8.07 -11.69 9.52
N PHE A 49 9.15 -12.28 10.04
CA PHE A 49 10.45 -12.30 9.38
C PHE A 49 10.55 -13.48 8.40
N ILE A 50 10.72 -13.19 7.11
CA ILE A 50 10.68 -14.20 6.04
C ILE A 50 12.07 -14.64 5.56
N GLY A 51 13.15 -14.06 6.10
CA GLY A 51 14.53 -14.43 5.78
C GLY A 51 15.40 -13.32 5.20
N GLU A 52 16.49 -13.73 4.58
CA GLU A 52 17.53 -12.83 4.02
C GLU A 52 17.66 -13.09 2.52
N PHE A 53 17.66 -12.02 1.72
CA PHE A 53 17.67 -12.11 0.27
C PHE A 53 18.61 -11.09 -0.35
N ASP A 54 19.16 -11.42 -1.52
CA ASP A 54 20.04 -10.54 -2.28
C ASP A 54 19.20 -9.62 -3.19
N GLY A 55 18.55 -8.63 -2.55
CA GLY A 55 17.64 -7.69 -3.19
C GLY A 55 16.26 -8.27 -3.52
N VAL A 56 15.37 -7.37 -3.97
CA VAL A 56 13.95 -7.68 -4.27
C VAL A 56 13.80 -8.79 -5.31
N SER A 57 14.72 -8.89 -6.28
CA SER A 57 14.65 -9.89 -7.35
C SER A 57 14.84 -11.33 -6.87
N ALA A 58 15.48 -11.51 -5.71
CA ALA A 58 15.71 -12.82 -5.09
C ALA A 58 14.52 -13.29 -4.22
N LEU A 59 13.49 -12.46 -4.06
CA LEU A 59 12.32 -12.81 -3.28
C LEU A 59 11.52 -13.96 -3.93
N PRO A 60 11.10 -14.99 -3.16
CA PRO A 60 10.32 -16.12 -3.65
C PRO A 60 8.98 -15.73 -4.29
N LYS A 61 8.88 -15.80 -5.63
CA LYS A 61 7.65 -15.44 -6.36
C LYS A 61 6.43 -16.30 -6.02
N ALA A 62 6.64 -17.55 -5.62
CA ALA A 62 5.58 -18.52 -5.31
C ALA A 62 5.33 -18.68 -3.80
N TYR A 63 5.71 -17.68 -3.00
CA TYR A 63 5.51 -17.66 -1.56
C TYR A 63 4.23 -16.94 -1.20
N ARG A 64 3.54 -17.44 -0.17
CA ARG A 64 2.35 -16.79 0.39
C ARG A 64 2.81 -15.77 1.42
N TYR A 65 3.11 -14.55 0.96
CA TYR A 65 3.54 -13.47 1.84
C TYR A 65 2.44 -13.08 2.83
N PRO A 66 2.79 -12.86 4.12
CA PRO A 66 1.90 -12.24 5.10
C PRO A 66 1.47 -10.84 4.66
N PHE A 67 0.44 -10.30 5.30
CA PHE A 67 -0.07 -8.96 4.99
C PHE A 67 1.01 -7.88 5.18
N VAL A 68 1.75 -7.99 6.27
CA VAL A 68 2.95 -7.21 6.58
C VAL A 68 4.07 -8.18 6.94
N TYR A 69 5.25 -8.01 6.37
CA TYR A 69 6.39 -8.88 6.62
C TYR A 69 7.70 -8.10 6.55
N CYS A 70 8.75 -8.64 7.18
CA CYS A 70 10.09 -8.06 7.11
C CYS A 70 11.14 -9.07 6.64
N TRP A 71 12.21 -8.56 6.06
CA TRP A 71 13.33 -9.36 5.53
C TRP A 71 14.62 -8.55 5.51
N LEU A 72 15.77 -9.22 5.47
CA LEU A 72 17.07 -8.55 5.34
C LEU A 72 17.49 -8.47 3.87
N ASP A 73 17.72 -7.25 3.38
CA ASP A 73 18.29 -7.00 2.07
C ASP A 73 19.83 -7.00 2.14
N LYS A 74 20.42 -8.11 1.70
CA LYS A 74 21.87 -8.30 1.69
C LYS A 74 22.56 -7.44 0.63
N SER A 75 21.85 -7.06 -0.42
CA SER A 75 22.36 -6.18 -1.46
C SER A 75 22.53 -4.73 -0.96
N ASN A 76 21.87 -4.39 0.15
CA ASN A 76 21.83 -3.07 0.74
C ASN A 76 22.30 -3.09 2.22
N ASN A 77 23.53 -3.54 2.46
CA ASN A 77 24.18 -3.54 3.78
C ASN A 77 23.39 -4.27 4.89
N ASN A 78 22.72 -5.37 4.55
CA ASN A 78 21.83 -6.10 5.47
C ASN A 78 20.75 -5.19 6.08
N MET A 79 20.21 -4.26 5.28
CA MET A 79 19.13 -3.40 5.72
C MET A 79 17.88 -4.23 6.02
N LEU A 80 17.27 -4.02 7.18
CA LEU A 80 15.97 -4.59 7.50
C LEU A 80 14.88 -3.84 6.73
N VAL A 81 14.18 -4.56 5.85
CA VAL A 81 13.14 -4.03 4.98
C VAL A 81 11.78 -4.47 5.50
N LEU A 82 10.87 -3.50 5.67
CA LEU A 82 9.45 -3.77 5.84
C LEU A 82 8.77 -3.81 4.47
N SER A 83 7.92 -4.79 4.24
CA SER A 83 7.22 -4.99 2.98
C SER A 83 5.78 -5.42 3.22
N PHE A 84 4.96 -5.23 2.20
CA PHE A 84 3.52 -5.40 2.28
C PHE A 84 3.02 -6.23 1.10
N ASN A 85 2.03 -7.07 1.34
CA ASN A 85 1.42 -7.86 0.29
C ASN A 85 0.34 -7.04 -0.43
N ASP A 86 0.75 -6.28 -1.45
CA ASP A 86 -0.12 -5.41 -2.25
C ASP A 86 -1.34 -6.16 -2.82
N LYS A 87 -1.21 -7.46 -3.13
CA LYS A 87 -2.32 -8.27 -3.63
C LYS A 87 -3.39 -8.48 -2.57
N ASP A 88 -2.98 -8.77 -1.34
CA ASP A 88 -3.91 -8.94 -0.22
C ASP A 88 -4.54 -7.61 0.20
N ILE A 89 -3.76 -6.51 0.17
CA ILE A 89 -4.30 -5.16 0.38
C ILE A 89 -5.35 -4.83 -0.68
N ARG A 90 -5.07 -5.07 -1.97
CA ARG A 90 -6.02 -4.83 -3.07
C ARG A 90 -7.28 -5.65 -2.91
N PHE A 91 -7.14 -6.94 -2.59
CA PHE A 91 -8.27 -7.83 -2.35
C PHE A 91 -9.15 -7.31 -1.21
N TYR A 92 -8.53 -6.92 -0.09
CA TYR A 92 -9.24 -6.35 1.05
C TYR A 92 -9.97 -5.06 0.71
N CYS A 93 -9.30 -4.10 0.05
CA CYS A 93 -9.93 -2.84 -0.38
C CYS A 93 -11.13 -3.09 -1.31
N SER A 94 -10.99 -4.00 -2.27
CA SER A 94 -12.08 -4.37 -3.18
C SER A 94 -13.29 -4.94 -2.43
N ALA A 95 -13.04 -5.86 -1.49
CA ALA A 95 -14.10 -6.44 -0.66
C ALA A 95 -14.81 -5.39 0.21
N VAL A 96 -14.07 -4.41 0.76
CA VAL A 96 -14.64 -3.30 1.52
C VAL A 96 -15.53 -2.44 0.62
N ILE A 97 -15.04 -2.05 -0.55
CA ILE A 97 -15.80 -1.24 -1.53
C ILE A 97 -17.12 -1.92 -1.88
N ASP A 98 -17.07 -3.21 -2.22
CA ASP A 98 -18.23 -4.01 -2.59
C ASP A 98 -19.22 -4.15 -1.42
N SER A 99 -18.72 -4.46 -0.22
CA SER A 99 -19.56 -4.66 0.97
C SER A 99 -20.28 -3.39 1.41
N LEU A 100 -19.61 -2.24 1.30
CA LEU A 100 -20.14 -0.93 1.67
C LEU A 100 -20.91 -0.27 0.52
N LYS A 101 -20.99 -0.91 -0.65
CA LYS A 101 -21.60 -0.38 -1.87
C LYS A 101 -21.09 1.03 -2.20
N MET A 102 -19.78 1.24 -2.08
CA MET A 102 -19.15 2.54 -2.34
C MET A 102 -19.06 2.87 -3.84
N CYS A 103 -19.63 2.00 -4.69
CA CYS A 103 -19.39 1.90 -6.13
C CYS A 103 -20.28 2.79 -7.00
N ASP A 104 -21.40 3.31 -6.48
CA ASP A 104 -22.43 3.94 -7.32
C ASP A 104 -21.99 5.30 -7.92
N GLU A 105 -20.90 5.91 -7.45
CA GLU A 105 -20.44 7.25 -7.87
C GLU A 105 -19.02 7.31 -8.48
N TYR A 106 -18.26 6.20 -8.51
CA TYR A 106 -16.83 6.22 -8.87
C TYR A 106 -16.48 5.37 -10.09
N ASN A 107 -15.98 6.03 -11.13
CA ASN A 107 -15.54 5.36 -12.37
C ASN A 107 -14.10 4.80 -12.29
N ASP A 108 -13.35 5.08 -11.23
CA ASP A 108 -11.92 4.72 -11.10
C ASP A 108 -11.59 4.21 -9.69
N LEU A 109 -12.15 3.05 -9.33
CA LEU A 109 -11.91 2.40 -8.04
C LEU A 109 -10.49 1.81 -7.94
N GLU A 110 -9.95 1.30 -9.05
CA GLU A 110 -8.59 0.78 -9.08
C GLU A 110 -7.55 1.87 -8.77
N GLY A 111 -7.73 3.07 -9.33
CA GLY A 111 -6.86 4.21 -8.99
C GLY A 111 -6.92 4.60 -7.51
N VAL A 112 -8.10 4.52 -6.88
CA VAL A 112 -8.24 4.74 -5.42
C VAL A 112 -7.46 3.68 -4.64
N ILE A 113 -7.55 2.41 -5.03
CA ILE A 113 -6.85 1.32 -4.32
C ILE A 113 -5.34 1.47 -4.46
N ASP A 114 -4.85 1.80 -5.65
CA ASP A 114 -3.42 2.05 -5.90
C ASP A 114 -2.90 3.20 -5.03
N ASP A 115 -3.67 4.28 -4.92
CA ASP A 115 -3.38 5.41 -4.05
C ASP A 115 -3.32 5.01 -2.57
N VAL A 116 -4.24 4.15 -2.11
CA VAL A 116 -4.26 3.64 -0.73
C VAL A 116 -3.03 2.77 -0.45
N ILE A 117 -2.67 1.87 -1.36
CA ILE A 117 -1.48 1.02 -1.24
C ILE A 117 -0.22 1.89 -1.15
N ASN A 118 -0.09 2.87 -2.05
CA ASN A 118 1.07 3.77 -2.06
C ASN A 118 1.18 4.59 -0.77
N ASP A 119 0.08 5.15 -0.29
CA ASP A 119 0.08 5.92 0.97
C ASP A 119 0.37 5.02 2.18
N PHE A 120 -0.16 3.80 2.20
CA PHE A 120 0.07 2.83 3.27
C PHE A 120 1.54 2.39 3.32
N ASN A 121 2.10 2.03 2.16
CA ASN A 121 3.50 1.64 2.03
C ASN A 121 4.43 2.77 2.49
N ARG A 122 4.21 4.00 2.02
CA ARG A 122 5.02 5.16 2.44
C ARG A 122 4.94 5.41 3.94
N CYS A 123 3.73 5.63 4.47
CA CYS A 123 3.54 5.98 5.88
C CYS A 123 4.12 4.92 6.83
N THR A 124 3.93 3.64 6.49
CA THR A 124 4.31 2.54 7.37
C THR A 124 5.81 2.23 7.28
N SER A 125 6.41 2.26 6.07
CA SER A 125 7.86 2.12 5.92
C SER A 125 8.61 3.28 6.57
N ASP A 126 8.14 4.52 6.46
CA ASP A 126 8.78 5.68 7.09
C ASP A 126 8.80 5.54 8.62
N ALA A 127 7.64 5.21 9.22
CA ALA A 127 7.52 4.98 10.66
C ALA A 127 8.41 3.82 11.14
N PHE A 128 8.52 2.75 10.34
CA PHE A 128 9.40 1.62 10.63
C PHE A 128 10.87 2.02 10.62
N HIS A 129 11.35 2.68 9.56
CA HIS A 129 12.74 3.13 9.47
C HIS A 129 13.10 4.09 10.60
N GLU A 130 12.23 5.05 10.94
CA GLU A 130 12.45 5.92 12.10
C GLU A 130 12.63 5.14 13.40
N THR A 131 11.85 4.08 13.60
CA THR A 131 11.91 3.24 14.79
C THR A 131 13.23 2.48 14.86
N ILE A 132 13.64 1.88 13.74
CA ILE A 132 14.93 1.17 13.63
C ILE A 132 16.10 2.12 13.89
N VAL A 133 16.12 3.31 13.27
CA VAL A 133 17.19 4.30 13.49
C VAL A 133 17.28 4.69 14.96
N ARG A 134 16.16 4.99 15.61
CA ARG A 134 16.14 5.36 17.04
C ARG A 134 16.68 4.27 17.97
N LEU A 135 16.51 3.00 17.62
CA LEU A 135 17.04 1.87 18.40
C LEU A 135 18.56 1.72 18.26
N HIS A 136 19.16 2.19 17.15
CA HIS A 136 20.60 2.07 16.89
C HIS A 136 21.42 3.30 17.32
N THR A 137 20.76 4.42 17.64
CA THR A 137 21.41 5.67 18.08
C THR A 137 21.38 5.89 19.60
N LYS A 138 20.89 4.92 20.38
CA LYS A 138 20.90 4.95 21.85
C LYS A 138 21.98 4.03 22.39
#